data_AF-A0A1R2CZB2-F1
#
_entry.id   AF-A0A1R2CZB2-F1
#
_cell.length_a   1.000
_cell.length_b   1.000
_cell.length_c   1.000
_cell.angle_alpha   90.00
_cell.angle_beta   90.00
_cell.angle_gamma   90.00
#
_symmetry.space_group_name_H-M   'P 1'
#
loop_
_entity.id
_entity.type
_entity.pdbx_description
1 polymer ?
#
loop_
_entity_poly.entity_id
_entity_poly.type
_entity_poly.pdbx_seq_one_letter_code
_entity_poly.pdbx_strand_id
1 'polypeptide(L)'
;MSVKRSKLLVGSLRNPLFRFVTGAHIVYNPHISKDAEHFFRRFCEIAKKYDRKKIQEVYTWSAEIIEERDLTKKNHCKVTYLDESFIEFDYTTACWDSFIEDVKWKSKAIYGDRDFAGNDDEFDDEV
;
A
#
# COMPACT_ATOMS: atom_id res chain seq x y z
N MET A 1 27.19 -29.47 -12.09
CA MET A 1 26.46 -28.99 -10.90
C MET A 1 27.18 -27.76 -10.38
N SER A 2 26.61 -26.56 -10.57
CA SER A 2 27.22 -25.30 -10.08
C SER A 2 26.66 -25.00 -8.69
N VAL A 3 27.49 -25.17 -7.68
CA VAL A 3 27.17 -24.81 -6.29
C VAL A 3 27.31 -23.30 -6.16
N LYS A 4 26.19 -22.56 -6.10
CA LYS A 4 26.22 -21.13 -5.73
C LYS A 4 26.76 -21.05 -4.30
N ARG A 5 28.02 -20.60 -4.15
CA ARG A 5 28.80 -20.59 -2.90
C ARG A 5 28.53 -19.36 -2.01
N SER A 6 27.80 -18.37 -2.51
CA SER A 6 27.50 -17.12 -1.80
C SER A 6 25.98 -16.93 -1.72
N LYS A 7 25.43 -16.79 -0.51
CA LYS A 7 24.06 -16.36 -0.29
C LYS A 7 24.02 -14.83 -0.38
N LEU A 8 23.22 -14.30 -1.29
CA LEU A 8 22.97 -12.86 -1.39
C LEU A 8 21.84 -12.53 -0.41
N LEU A 9 22.15 -11.82 0.67
CA LEU A 9 21.19 -11.40 1.69
C LEU A 9 20.70 -10.00 1.31
N VAL A 10 19.40 -9.88 1.02
CA VAL A 10 18.74 -8.62 0.60
C VAL A 10 17.41 -8.40 1.32
N GLY A 11 17.16 -9.16 2.39
CA GLY A 11 15.93 -9.10 3.18
C GLY A 11 15.72 -7.72 3.79
N SER A 12 16.73 -7.19 4.48
CA SER A 12 16.70 -5.86 5.14
C SER A 12 16.42 -4.70 4.18
N LEU A 13 16.81 -4.82 2.90
CA LEU A 13 16.58 -3.78 1.89
C LEU A 13 15.15 -3.79 1.32
N ARG A 14 14.33 -4.80 1.62
CA ARG A 14 12.93 -4.82 1.17
C ARG A 14 12.16 -3.76 1.95
N ASN A 15 11.53 -2.84 1.25
CA ASN A 15 10.58 -1.90 1.85
C ASN A 15 9.24 -1.97 1.10
N PRO A 16 8.37 -2.93 1.44
CA PRO A 16 7.08 -3.08 0.80
C PRO A 16 6.23 -1.83 1.05
N LEU A 17 5.57 -1.35 0.00
CA LEU A 17 4.84 -0.08 0.02
C LEU A 17 3.81 -0.03 1.16
N PHE A 18 3.18 -1.16 1.48
CA PHE A 18 2.11 -1.24 2.47
C PHE A 18 2.59 -1.75 3.83
N ARG A 19 3.89 -1.73 4.16
CA ARG A 19 4.44 -2.33 5.39
C ARG A 19 3.70 -2.00 6.69
N PHE A 20 3.28 -0.73 6.86
CA PHE A 20 2.60 -0.24 8.06
C PHE A 20 1.09 -0.03 7.86
N VAL A 21 0.55 -0.50 6.74
CA VAL A 21 -0.86 -0.37 6.41
C VAL A 21 -1.64 -1.47 7.11
N THR A 22 -2.74 -1.10 7.76
CA THR A 22 -3.69 -1.99 8.45
C THR A 22 -5.06 -2.01 7.75
N GLY A 23 -5.35 -1.02 6.91
CA GLY A 23 -6.60 -0.94 6.16
C GLY A 23 -6.40 -0.34 4.78
N ALA A 24 -7.08 -0.87 3.77
CA ALA A 24 -7.10 -0.28 2.44
C ALA A 24 -8.50 -0.36 1.81
N HIS A 25 -9.03 0.75 1.34
CA HIS A 25 -10.32 0.82 0.65
C HIS A 25 -10.16 1.58 -0.66
N ILE A 26 -10.82 1.13 -1.72
CA ILE A 26 -10.78 1.81 -3.01
C ILE A 26 -12.16 1.83 -3.66
N VAL A 27 -12.54 2.98 -4.21
CA VAL A 27 -13.82 3.21 -4.89
C VAL A 27 -13.56 3.65 -6.33
N TYR A 28 -14.00 2.82 -7.28
CA TYR A 28 -13.88 3.09 -8.71
C TYR A 28 -15.22 3.31 -9.39
N ASN A 29 -15.32 4.43 -10.08
CA ASN A 29 -16.42 4.85 -10.92
C ASN A 29 -15.96 4.92 -12.39
N PRO A 30 -16.31 3.92 -13.21
CA PRO A 30 -15.90 3.86 -14.62
C PRO A 30 -16.55 4.96 -15.48
N HIS A 31 -17.62 5.60 -15.00
CA HIS A 31 -18.35 6.62 -15.76
C HIS A 31 -17.67 7.99 -15.75
N ILE A 32 -16.76 8.23 -14.79
CA ILE A 32 -16.07 9.53 -14.63
C ILE A 32 -14.72 9.54 -15.34
N SER A 33 -13.92 8.49 -15.19
CA SER A 33 -12.57 8.45 -15.75
C SER A 33 -12.21 7.02 -16.13
N LYS A 34 -11.97 6.79 -17.42
CA LYS A 34 -11.43 5.52 -17.93
C LYS A 34 -9.96 5.33 -17.54
N ASP A 35 -9.21 6.42 -17.39
CA ASP A 35 -7.79 6.37 -17.02
C ASP A 35 -7.59 5.92 -15.57
N ALA A 36 -8.61 6.10 -14.72
CA ALA A 36 -8.64 5.61 -13.35
C ALA A 36 -8.72 4.07 -13.24
N GLU A 37 -9.07 3.35 -14.31
CA GLU A 37 -9.06 1.89 -14.33
C GLU A 37 -7.66 1.32 -14.08
N HIS A 38 -6.64 1.93 -14.68
CA HIS A 38 -5.25 1.51 -14.51
C HIS A 38 -4.82 1.66 -13.04
N PHE A 39 -5.16 2.79 -12.42
CA PHE A 39 -4.91 3.02 -10.99
C PHE A 39 -5.61 1.96 -10.13
N PHE A 40 -6.91 1.75 -10.36
CA PHE A 40 -7.70 0.79 -9.61
C PHE A 40 -7.13 -0.63 -9.66
N ARG A 41 -6.74 -1.09 -10.86
CA ARG A 41 -6.14 -2.42 -11.05
C ARG A 41 -4.82 -2.55 -10.28
N ARG A 42 -3.95 -1.55 -10.38
CA ARG A 42 -2.64 -1.53 -9.70
C ARG A 42 -2.80 -1.51 -8.18
N PHE A 43 -3.73 -0.71 -7.66
CA PHE A 43 -4.05 -0.68 -6.24
C PHE A 43 -4.54 -2.05 -5.77
N CYS A 44 -5.50 -2.65 -6.47
CA CYS A 44 -6.01 -3.98 -6.15
C CYS A 44 -4.92 -5.06 -6.16
N GLU A 45 -4.00 -5.03 -7.13
CA GLU A 45 -2.87 -5.97 -7.19
C GLU A 45 -1.95 -5.86 -5.97
N ILE A 46 -1.68 -4.63 -5.51
CA ILE A 46 -0.81 -4.39 -4.36
C ILE A 46 -1.54 -4.70 -3.06
N ALA A 47 -2.80 -4.28 -2.92
CA ALA A 47 -3.62 -4.53 -1.74
C ALA A 47 -3.84 -6.04 -1.49
N LYS A 48 -3.88 -6.84 -2.57
CA LYS A 48 -3.94 -8.32 -2.49
C LYS A 48 -2.60 -8.98 -2.16
N LYS A 49 -1.47 -8.34 -2.48
CA LYS A 49 -0.13 -8.80 -2.10
C LYS A 49 0.09 -8.50 -0.63
N TYR A 50 -0.67 -9.22 0.20
CA TYR A 50 -0.55 -9.20 1.64
C TYR A 50 0.81 -9.77 2.04
N ASP A 51 1.65 -8.95 2.71
CA ASP A 51 2.88 -9.45 3.32
C ASP A 51 2.52 -9.91 4.75
N ARG A 52 2.40 -11.22 4.98
CA ARG A 52 2.04 -11.82 6.28
C ARG A 52 3.17 -11.66 7.28
N LYS A 53 3.35 -10.45 7.78
CA LYS A 53 4.37 -10.08 8.76
C LYS A 53 3.75 -9.60 10.07
N LYS A 54 4.53 -9.68 11.15
CA LYS A 54 4.14 -9.34 12.54
C LYS A 54 3.40 -8.01 12.70
N ILE A 55 3.67 -7.03 11.84
CA ILE A 55 3.09 -5.68 11.94
C ILE A 55 1.68 -5.61 11.31
N GLN A 56 1.38 -6.50 10.36
CA GLN A 56 0.16 -6.45 9.53
C GLN A 56 -0.86 -7.52 9.89
N GLU A 57 -0.78 -8.15 11.07
CA GLU A 57 -1.60 -9.31 11.45
C GLU A 57 -3.12 -9.10 11.26
N VAL A 58 -3.60 -7.85 11.29
CA VAL A 58 -5.02 -7.48 11.10
C VAL A 58 -5.24 -6.60 9.85
N TYR A 59 -4.44 -6.77 8.79
CA TYR A 59 -4.67 -6.01 7.56
C TYR A 59 -5.99 -6.42 6.88
N THR A 60 -6.85 -5.43 6.63
CA THR A 60 -8.12 -5.58 5.92
C THR A 60 -8.12 -4.73 4.66
N TRP A 61 -8.72 -5.23 3.57
CA TRP A 61 -8.93 -4.41 2.39
C TRP A 61 -10.24 -4.69 1.69
N SER A 62 -10.78 -3.67 1.02
CA SER A 62 -12.01 -3.75 0.24
C SER A 62 -11.93 -2.89 -1.02
N ALA A 63 -12.74 -3.25 -2.01
CA ALA A 63 -12.90 -2.50 -3.24
C ALA A 63 -14.38 -2.39 -3.58
N GLU A 64 -14.79 -1.20 -4.04
CA GLU A 64 -16.13 -0.89 -4.49
C GLU A 64 -16.08 -0.38 -5.93
N ILE A 65 -16.98 -0.88 -6.77
CA ILE A 65 -17.17 -0.38 -8.13
C ILE A 65 -18.58 0.20 -8.21
N ILE A 66 -18.68 1.47 -8.57
CA ILE A 66 -19.95 2.16 -8.73
C ILE A 66 -20.49 1.84 -10.13
N GLU A 67 -21.42 0.89 -10.21
CA GLU A 67 -22.04 0.48 -11.48
C GLU A 67 -23.06 1.52 -11.98
N GLU A 68 -23.73 2.21 -11.06
CA GLU A 68 -24.71 3.24 -11.38
C GLU A 68 -24.04 4.47 -12.00
N ARG A 69 -24.72 5.09 -12.98
CA ARG A 69 -24.22 6.28 -13.66
C ARG A 69 -24.40 7.51 -12.76
N ASP A 70 -23.52 7.66 -11.79
CA ASP A 70 -23.46 8.79 -10.87
C ASP A 70 -22.20 9.62 -11.15
N LEU A 71 -22.38 10.80 -11.75
CA LEU A 71 -21.28 11.72 -12.09
C LEU A 71 -20.82 12.57 -10.91
N THR A 72 -21.48 12.48 -9.76
CA THR A 72 -21.12 13.25 -8.55
C THR A 72 -20.10 12.52 -7.68
N LYS A 73 -20.00 11.19 -7.80
CA LYS A 73 -19.14 10.34 -6.97
C LYS A 73 -17.76 10.15 -7.58
N LYS A 74 -16.74 10.72 -6.93
CA LYS A 74 -15.34 10.67 -7.38
C LYS A 74 -14.65 9.33 -7.15
N ASN A 75 -13.60 9.09 -7.92
CA ASN A 75 -12.68 7.98 -7.74
C ASN A 75 -11.70 8.29 -6.61
N HIS A 76 -11.71 7.49 -5.55
CA HIS A 76 -10.85 7.73 -4.40
C HIS A 76 -10.42 6.44 -3.71
N CYS A 77 -9.28 6.47 -3.06
CA CYS A 77 -8.82 5.38 -2.20
C CYS A 77 -8.46 5.92 -0.81
N LYS A 78 -8.58 5.04 0.18
CA LYS A 78 -8.23 5.31 1.57
C LYS A 78 -7.29 4.24 2.06
N VAL A 79 -6.20 4.65 2.70
CA VAL A 79 -5.19 3.77 3.29
C VAL A 79 -5.04 4.14 4.76
N THR A 80 -5.28 3.18 5.65
CA THR A 80 -5.18 3.32 7.11
C THR A 80 -3.91 2.63 7.59
N TYR A 81 -3.21 3.28 8.52
CA TYR A 81 -1.93 2.84 9.06
C TYR A 81 -2.04 2.30 10.48
N LEU A 82 -0.94 1.74 10.98
CA LEU A 82 -0.82 1.17 12.32
C LEU A 82 -1.08 2.17 13.45
N ASP A 83 -0.70 3.44 13.25
CA ASP A 83 -0.91 4.54 14.20
C ASP A 83 -2.34 5.14 14.10
N GLU A 84 -3.26 4.43 13.44
CA GLU A 84 -4.63 4.86 13.14
C GLU A 84 -4.74 6.07 12.19
N SER A 85 -3.60 6.61 11.73
CA SER A 85 -3.60 7.65 10.71
C SER A 85 -4.09 7.11 9.37
N PHE A 86 -4.56 7.99 8.49
CA PHE A 86 -4.98 7.59 7.14
C PHE A 86 -4.59 8.61 6.07
N ILE A 87 -4.46 8.12 4.85
CA ILE A 87 -4.41 8.92 3.63
C ILE A 87 -5.70 8.66 2.86
N GLU A 88 -6.34 9.72 2.39
CA GLU A 88 -7.42 9.65 1.42
C GLU A 88 -6.97 10.37 0.15
N PHE A 89 -7.06 9.70 -0.99
CA PHE A 89 -6.47 10.15 -2.24
C PHE A 89 -7.50 10.09 -3.37
N ASP A 90 -7.77 11.24 -3.98
CA ASP A 90 -8.64 11.39 -5.16
C ASP A 90 -7.82 11.08 -6.42
N TYR A 91 -8.04 9.91 -7.01
CA TYR A 91 -7.37 9.47 -8.23
C TYR A 91 -8.24 9.66 -9.48
N THR A 92 -9.24 10.55 -9.42
CA THR A 92 -10.02 10.92 -10.61
C THR A 92 -9.13 11.56 -11.67
N THR A 93 -8.17 12.40 -11.25
CA THR A 93 -7.22 13.11 -12.12
C THR A 93 -5.75 12.89 -11.75
N ALA A 94 -5.47 12.30 -10.58
CA ALA A 94 -4.11 12.11 -10.10
C ALA A 94 -3.51 10.77 -10.56
N CYS A 95 -2.18 10.72 -10.67
CA CYS A 95 -1.47 9.54 -11.15
C CYS A 95 -0.99 8.62 -10.01
N TRP A 96 -0.69 7.38 -10.38
CA TRP A 96 -0.21 6.33 -9.48
C TRP A 96 1.06 6.71 -8.70
N ASP A 97 1.97 7.47 -9.32
CA ASP A 97 3.26 7.81 -8.72
C ASP A 97 3.10 8.79 -7.55
N SER A 98 2.22 9.78 -7.65
CA SER A 98 1.91 10.69 -6.54
C SER A 98 1.34 9.95 -5.33
N PHE A 99 0.44 9.00 -5.57
CA PHE A 99 -0.07 8.13 -4.49
C PHE A 99 1.05 7.32 -3.81
N ILE A 100 1.98 6.76 -4.60
CA ILE A 100 3.12 6.04 -4.05
C ILE A 100 4.00 6.93 -3.16
N GLU A 101 4.24 8.17 -3.57
CA GLU A 101 5.05 9.10 -2.79
C GLU A 101 4.40 9.41 -1.43
N ASP A 102 3.10 9.69 -1.41
CA ASP A 102 2.35 9.96 -0.18
C ASP A 102 2.41 8.76 0.78
N VAL A 103 2.21 7.54 0.26
CA VAL A 103 2.30 6.31 1.06
C VAL A 103 3.72 6.08 1.61
N LYS A 104 4.75 6.34 0.79
CA LYS A 104 6.15 6.23 1.23
C LYS A 104 6.48 7.23 2.33
N TRP A 105 6.03 8.47 2.21
CA TRP A 105 6.28 9.52 3.20
C TRP A 105 5.64 9.19 4.54
N LYS A 106 4.38 8.76 4.56
CA LYS A 106 3.72 8.32 5.80
C LYS A 106 4.38 7.08 6.40
N SER A 107 4.70 6.08 5.58
CA SER A 107 5.39 4.88 6.05
C SER A 107 6.76 5.19 6.66
N LYS A 108 7.50 6.14 6.10
CA LYS A 108 8.79 6.58 6.62
C LYS A 108 8.67 7.30 7.97
N ALA A 109 7.63 8.12 8.14
CA ALA A 109 7.36 8.79 9.42
C ALA A 109 7.08 7.75 10.52
N ILE A 110 6.17 6.81 10.26
CA ILE A 110 5.83 5.74 11.20
C ILE A 110 7.05 4.88 11.54
N TYR A 111 7.88 4.56 10.55
CA TYR A 111 9.13 3.83 10.79
C TYR A 111 10.05 4.58 11.76
N GLY A 112 10.26 5.88 11.53
CA GLY A 112 11.08 6.71 12.42
C GLY A 112 10.55 6.70 13.86
N ASP A 113 9.25 6.90 14.04
CA ASP A 113 8.63 6.92 15.37
C ASP A 113 8.76 5.57 16.09
N ARG A 114 8.64 4.46 15.37
CA ARG A 114 8.74 3.10 15.93
C ARG A 114 10.18 2.70 16.25
N ASP A 115 11.14 3.14 15.44
CA ASP A 115 12.58 2.96 15.67
C ASP A 115 13.02 3.72 16.93
N PHE A 116 12.57 4.97 17.11
CA PHE A 116 12.78 5.72 18.36
C PHE A 116 12.17 5.04 19.59
N ALA A 117 11.07 4.31 19.41
CA ALA A 117 10.43 3.52 20.48
C ALA A 117 11.11 2.16 20.74
N GLY A 118 12.14 1.79 19.96
CA GLY A 118 12.91 0.55 20.13
C GLY A 118 12.23 -0.69 19.54
N ASN A 119 11.30 -0.54 18.59
CA ASN A 119 10.72 -1.67 17.89
C ASN A 119 11.64 -2.12 16.74
N ASP A 120 12.07 -3.38 16.77
CA ASP A 120 12.76 -4.00 15.63
C ASP A 120 11.72 -4.52 14.62
N ASP A 121 11.40 -3.66 13.67
CA ASP A 121 10.46 -3.95 12.60
C ASP A 121 11.15 -4.44 11.33
N GLU A 122 12.48 -4.46 11.27
CA GLU A 122 13.27 -4.80 10.08
C GLU A 122 13.02 -6.24 9.60
N PHE A 123 13.31 -6.50 8.32
CA PHE A 123 13.18 -7.85 7.77
C PHE A 123 14.47 -8.61 7.96
N ASP A 124 14.34 -9.85 8.41
CA ASP A 124 15.45 -10.79 8.47
C ASP A 124 16.13 -10.90 7.10
N ASP A 125 17.46 -10.80 7.12
CA ASP A 125 18.32 -10.83 5.94
C ASP A 125 18.28 -12.16 5.18
N GLU A 126 17.87 -13.24 5.86
CA GLU A 126 17.88 -14.62 5.34
C GLU A 126 16.63 -15.02 4.53
N VAL A 127 15.69 -14.11 4.27
CA VAL A 127 14.40 -14.39 3.56
C VAL A 127 14.45 -14.25 2.03
#